data_AF-A0A1B9NT44-F1
#
_entry.id   AF-A0A1B9NT44-F1
#
_cell.length_a   1.000
_cell.length_b   1.000
_cell.length_c   1.000
_cell.angle_alpha   90.00
_cell.angle_beta   90.00
_cell.angle_gamma   90.00
#
_symmetry.space_group_name_H-M   'P 1'
#
loop_
_entity.id
_entity.type
_entity.pdbx_description
1 polymer ?
#
loop_
_entity_poly.entity_id
_entity_poly.type
_entity_poly.pdbx_seq_one_letter_code
_entity_poly.pdbx_strand_id
1 'polypeptide(L)' 'MNEQTQYQLVIKAYDKLGALERILRVIRHRGGHIKSMQMQTVENNILIMTLILTTERAFSTLQNQVSKLEDVIVIE' A
#
# COMPACT_ATOMS: atom_id res chain seq x y z
N MET A 1 0.97 -22.66 -14.83
CA MET A 1 1.53 -21.64 -13.91
C MET A 1 0.51 -20.52 -13.91
N ASN A 2 -0.30 -20.39 -12.86
CA ASN A 2 -1.38 -19.39 -12.85
C ASN A 2 -0.75 -18.01 -12.77
N GLU A 3 -0.86 -17.24 -13.85
CA GLU A 3 -0.45 -15.84 -13.88
C GLU A 3 -1.42 -15.03 -13.03
N GLN A 4 -1.04 -14.77 -11.78
CA GLN A 4 -1.76 -13.82 -10.95
C GLN A 4 -1.48 -12.40 -11.47
N THR A 5 -2.54 -11.66 -11.80
CA THR A 5 -2.45 -10.25 -12.19
C THR A 5 -1.70 -9.46 -11.13
N GLN A 6 -0.64 -8.78 -11.56
CA GLN A 6 0.13 -7.88 -10.71
C GLN A 6 -0.42 -6.47 -10.83
N TYR A 7 -0.52 -5.80 -9.69
CA TYR A 7 -0.95 -4.42 -9.57
C TYR A 7 0.19 -3.59 -9.03
N GLN A 8 0.28 -2.35 -9.53
CA GLN A 8 1.09 -1.32 -8.92
C GLN A 8 0.18 -0.47 -8.02
N LEU A 9 0.65 -0.17 -6.82
CA LEU A 9 -0.02 0.72 -5.88
C LEU A 9 0.98 1.75 -5.36
N VAL A 10 0.69 3.02 -5.61
CA VAL A 10 1.46 4.15 -5.10
C VAL A 10 0.71 4.75 -3.91
N ILE A 11 1.41 4.95 -2.81
CA ILE A 11 0.85 5.48 -1.57
C ILE A 11 1.70 6.65 -1.11
N LYS A 12 1.05 7.80 -0.89
CA LYS A 12 1.61 8.92 -0.16
C LYS A 12 0.99 8.96 1.23
N ALA A 13 1.80 8.96 2.27
CA ALA A 13 1.36 8.92 3.66
C ALA A 13 2.19 9.86 4.54
N TYR A 14 1.71 10.14 5.74
CA TYR A 14 2.52 10.75 6.80
C TYR A 14 3.47 9.70 7.39
N ASP A 15 4.75 10.05 7.49
CA ASP A 15 5.79 9.26 8.13
C ASP A 15 5.70 9.41 9.66
N LYS A 16 4.67 8.79 10.24
CA LYS A 16 4.41 8.70 11.67
C LYS A 16 4.72 7.31 12.18
N LEU A 17 4.98 7.19 13.49
CA LEU A 17 5.24 5.92 14.13
C LEU A 17 4.14 4.88 13.80
N GLY A 18 4.57 3.75 13.24
CA GLY A 18 3.71 2.64 12.85
C GLY A 18 2.85 2.85 11.61
N ALA A 19 2.97 3.96 10.87
CA ALA A 19 2.21 4.20 9.64
C ALA A 19 2.50 3.10 8.59
N LEU A 20 3.79 2.82 8.36
CA LEU A 20 4.24 1.74 7.48
C LEU A 20 3.60 0.40 7.90
N GLU A 21 3.74 0.02 9.16
CA GLU A 21 3.20 -1.24 9.69
C GLU A 21 1.68 -1.34 9.52
N ARG A 22 0.94 -0.26 9.79
CA ARG A 22 -0.52 -0.22 9.60
C ARG A 22 -0.91 -0.41 8.14
N ILE A 23 -0.24 0.29 7.22
CA ILE A 23 -0.48 0.17 5.78
C ILE A 23 -0.22 -1.26 5.31
N LEU A 24 0.95 -1.83 5.64
CA LEU A 24 1.31 -3.19 5.25
C LEU A 24 0.38 -4.23 5.87
N ARG A 25 -0.05 -4.04 7.11
CA ARG A 25 -1.03 -4.90 7.79
C ARG A 25 -2.37 -4.90 7.07
N VAL A 26 -2.88 -3.73 6.65
CA VAL A 26 -4.15 -3.65 5.92
C VAL A 26 -4.03 -4.35 4.56
N ILE A 27 -2.97 -4.06 3.80
CA ILE A 27 -2.72 -4.71 2.49
C ILE A 27 -2.74 -6.23 2.64
N ARG A 28 -1.97 -6.77 3.60
CA ARG A 28 -1.92 -8.20 3.88
C ARG A 28 -3.28 -8.76 4.32
N HIS A 29 -3.97 -8.10 5.25
CA HIS A 29 -5.26 -8.56 5.77
C HIS A 29 -6.39 -8.53 4.72
N ARG A 30 -6.24 -7.72 3.67
CA ARG A 30 -7.14 -7.69 2.51
C ARG A 30 -6.73 -8.64 1.38
N GLY A 31 -5.80 -9.56 1.65
CA GLY A 31 -5.36 -10.56 0.68
C GLY A 31 -4.40 -10.02 -0.37
N GLY A 32 -3.76 -8.88 -0.11
CA GLY A 32 -2.65 -8.36 -0.91
C GLY A 32 -1.35 -9.08 -0.56
N HIS A 33 -0.67 -9.60 -1.57
CA HIS A 33 0.64 -10.20 -1.48
C HIS A 33 1.66 -9.29 -2.16
N ILE A 34 2.48 -8.61 -1.37
CA ILE A 34 3.53 -7.71 -1.87
C ILE A 34 4.65 -8.54 -2.52
N LYS A 35 5.07 -8.14 -3.72
CA LYS A 35 6.15 -8.75 -4.51
C LYS A 35 7.39 -7.87 -4.51
N SER A 36 7.21 -6.55 -4.58
CA SER A 36 8.27 -5.58 -4.37
C SER A 36 7.72 -4.33 -3.71
N MET A 37 8.60 -3.61 -3.02
CA MET A 37 8.31 -2.36 -2.36
C MET A 37 9.52 -1.46 -2.50
N GLN A 38 9.29 -0.26 -3.04
CA GLN A 38 10.23 0.83 -2.96
C GLN A 38 9.62 1.91 -2.08
N MET A 39 10.42 2.46 -1.18
CA MET A 39 10.00 3.49 -0.24
C MET A 39 11.05 4.59 -0.20
N GLN A 40 10.59 5.83 -0.02
CA GLN A 40 11.42 6.97 0.32
C GLN A 40 10.65 7.89 1.28
N THR A 41 11.38 8.46 2.24
CA THR A 41 10.89 9.59 3.04
C THR A 41 11.36 10.87 2.36
N VAL A 42 10.44 11.79 2.11
CA VAL A 42 10.72 13.10 1.53
C VAL A 42 10.48 14.20 2.58
N GLU A 43 10.64 15.45 2.18
CA GLU A 43 10.42 16.62 3.06
C GLU A 43 9.03 16.58 3.73
N ASN A 44 8.93 17.23 4.89
CA ASN A 44 7.71 17.33 5.71
C ASN A 44 7.19 16.00 6.28
N ASN A 45 8.09 15.04 6.58
CA ASN A 45 7.72 13.74 7.15
C ASN A 45 6.68 13.03 6.28
N ILE A 46 6.93 13.01 4.96
CA ILE A 46 6.07 12.34 4.01
C ILE A 46 6.74 11.05 3.54
N LEU A 47 5.98 9.97 3.61
CA LEU A 47 6.33 8.66 3.12
C LEU A 47 5.74 8.48 1.72
N ILE A 48 6.57 8.14 0.73
CA ILE A 48 6.11 7.71 -0.61
C ILE A 48 6.52 6.26 -0.81
N MET A 49 5.55 5.42 -1.13
CA MET A 49 5.75 3.99 -1.40
C MET A 49 5.19 3.61 -2.75
N THR A 50 5.95 2.83 -3.50
CA THR A 50 5.48 2.12 -4.70
C THR A 50 5.55 0.62 -4.41
N LEU A 51 4.40 -0.03 -4.51
CA LEU A 51 4.23 -1.45 -4.22
C LEU A 51 3.85 -2.17 -5.50
N ILE A 52 4.52 -3.27 -5.80
CA ILE A 52 4.02 -4.27 -6.75
C ILE A 52 3.44 -5.41 -5.95
N LEU A 53 2.18 -5.75 -6.18
CA LEU A 53 1.48 -6.78 -5.40
C LEU A 53 0.50 -7.58 -6.25
N THR A 54 0.23 -8.81 -5.84
CA THR A 54 -0.92 -9.58 -6.32
C THR A 54 -2.01 -9.53 -5.26
N THR A 55 -3.28 -9.75 -5.63
CA THR A 55 -4.36 -9.81 -4.64
C THR A 55 -5.35 -10.92 -4.94
N GLU A 56 -5.84 -11.57 -3.89
CA GLU A 56 -6.88 -12.60 -3.97
C GLU A 56 -8.30 -12.01 -4.07
N ARG A 57 -8.44 -10.70 -3.85
CA ARG A 57 -9.71 -9.96 -3.87
C ARG A 57 -9.66 -8.90 -4.96
N ALA A 58 -10.77 -8.20 -5.19
CA ALA A 58 -10.78 -7.07 -6.13
C ALA A 58 -9.81 -5.97 -5.66
N PHE A 59 -8.88 -5.56 -6.54
CA PHE A 59 -7.86 -4.55 -6.23
C PHE A 59 -8.46 -3.23 -5.72
N SER A 60 -9.60 -2.80 -6.29
CA SER A 60 -10.34 -1.61 -5.84
C SER A 60 -10.78 -1.68 -4.38
N THR A 61 -11.10 -2.88 -3.86
CA THR A 61 -11.47 -3.05 -2.45
C THR A 61 -10.27 -2.91 -1.53
N LEU A 62 -9.08 -3.32 -1.97
CA LEU A 62 -7.83 -3.11 -1.24
C LEU A 62 -7.47 -1.63 -1.23
N GLN A 63 -7.52 -0.96 -2.38
CA GLN A 63 -7.28 0.49 -2.51
C GLN A 63 -8.21 1.28 -1.58
N ASN A 64 -9.51 0.98 -1.58
CA ASN A 64 -10.50 1.62 -0.73
C ASN A 64 -10.30 1.38 0.78
N GLN A 65 -9.53 0.37 1.18
CA GLN A 65 -9.27 0.10 2.60
C GLN A 65 -7.99 0.79 3.06
N VAL A 66 -6.98 0.84 2.19
CA VAL A 66 -5.76 1.60 2.44
C VAL A 66 -6.06 3.10 2.50
N SER A 67 -6.93 3.62 1.62
CA SER A 67 -7.31 5.05 1.60
C SER A 67 -8.03 5.54 2.86
N LYS A 68 -8.56 4.62 3.69
CA LYS A 68 -9.25 4.95 4.95
C LYS A 68 -8.31 5.08 6.15
N LEU A 69 -7.03 4.76 5.99
CA LEU A 69 -6.05 4.90 7.06
C LEU A 69 -5.76 6.38 7.29
N GLU A 70 -5.75 6.81 8.56
CA GLU A 70 -5.50 8.21 8.94
C GLU A 70 -4.12 8.73 8.50
N ASP A 71 -3.18 7.82 8.29
CA ASP A 71 -1.84 8.17 7.81
C ASP A 71 -1.80 8.42 6.30
N VAL A 72 -2.77 7.90 5.52
CA VAL A 72 -2.74 7.94 4.05
C VAL A 72 -3.30 9.27 3.54
N ILE A 73 -2.53 9.91 2.66
CA ILE A 73 -2.84 11.20 2.04
C ILE A 73 -3.39 11.00 0.63
N VAL A 74 -2.71 10.17 -0.17
CA VAL A 74 -3.09 9.86 -1.55
C VAL A 74 -2.79 8.38 -1.85
N ILE A 75 -3.62 7.77 -2.70
CA ILE A 75 -3.45 6.43 -3.25
C ILE A 75 -3.70 6.44 -4.75
N GLU A 76 -2.83 5.81 -5.53
CA GLU A 76 -2.90 5.70 -7.00
C GLU A 76 -2.59 4.28 -7.47
#